data_AF-A0A9E3G4C8-F1
#
_entry.id   AF-A0A9E3G4C8-F1
#
_cell.length_a   1.000
_cell.length_b   1.000
_cell.length_c   1.000
_cell.angle_alpha   90.00
_cell.angle_beta   90.00
_cell.angle_gamma   90.00
#
_symmetry.space_group_name_H-M   'P 1'
#
loop_
_entity.id
_entity.type
_entity.pdbx_description
1 polymer ?
#
loop_
_entity_poly.entity_id
_entity_poly.type
_entity_poly.pdbx_seq_one_letter_code
_entity_poly.pdbx_strand_id
1 'polypeptide(L)'
;MNLNEASNFRPDHPRKIQAPVARTLCLRHDPGRMLSDWEIKARAHRCSRTDEPFEDGAPIYTLLFRDKTRFVREDISEAAWRRLKDTIKPFSFWKSQYQAPAAKPPEAVPRESAESLLRRLPDEDNTGTVNARYVLAIMLERKRILRQVDVRESADERILVYEHVKTGEVFLILDPRLNLADVEPVQQEVYRLLNATNGERVECRVPGVE
;
A
#
# COMPACT_ATOMS: atom_id res chain seq x y z
N MET A 1 85.60 2.34 -10.30
CA MET A 1 85.01 2.58 -8.98
C MET A 1 83.78 3.47 -9.17
N ASN A 2 82.61 3.01 -8.69
CA ASN A 2 81.28 3.65 -8.48
C ASN A 2 80.71 4.60 -9.56
N LEU A 3 79.59 4.30 -10.24
CA LEU A 3 78.16 4.22 -9.84
C LEU A 3 77.47 5.57 -9.57
N ASN A 4 76.42 5.80 -10.37
CA ASN A 4 75.27 6.72 -10.25
C ASN A 4 75.45 8.21 -10.56
N GLU A 5 74.79 8.70 -11.62
CA GLU A 5 73.59 9.54 -11.47
C GLU A 5 72.81 9.71 -12.78
N ALA A 6 71.50 9.86 -12.62
CA ALA A 6 70.47 9.81 -13.64
C ALA A 6 70.30 11.14 -14.38
N SER A 7 69.81 11.09 -15.62
CA SER A 7 68.43 11.50 -15.96
C SER A 7 68.28 11.79 -17.45
N ASN A 8 67.17 11.31 -17.98
CA ASN A 8 66.78 11.30 -19.38
C ASN A 8 66.38 12.68 -19.89
N PHE A 9 66.86 13.06 -21.07
CA PHE A 9 66.28 14.12 -21.90
C PHE A 9 66.25 13.62 -23.35
N ARG A 10 65.06 13.37 -23.91
CA ARG A 10 64.87 13.27 -25.36
C ARG A 10 63.64 14.08 -25.78
N PRO A 11 63.76 14.89 -26.84
CA PRO A 11 62.74 15.85 -27.24
C PRO A 11 61.65 15.24 -28.13
N ASP A 12 60.58 16.02 -28.18
CA ASP A 12 59.25 15.78 -28.72
C ASP A 12 59.20 15.52 -30.25
N HIS A 13 58.22 14.74 -30.70
CA HIS A 13 57.87 14.58 -32.12
C HIS A 13 56.38 14.83 -32.32
N PRO A 14 56.00 15.63 -33.33
CA PRO A 14 54.67 16.22 -33.41
C PRO A 14 53.61 15.17 -33.76
N ARG A 15 52.60 15.00 -32.90
CA ARG A 15 51.42 14.19 -33.19
C ARG A 15 50.51 14.94 -34.17
N LYS A 16 50.29 14.30 -35.32
CA LYS A 16 49.33 14.71 -36.35
C LYS A 16 47.94 14.89 -35.76
N ILE A 17 47.33 16.03 -36.05
CA ILE A 17 45.93 16.36 -35.77
C ILE A 17 45.06 15.49 -36.67
N GLN A 18 44.35 14.52 -36.09
CA GLN A 18 43.23 13.84 -36.74
C GLN A 18 41.93 14.44 -36.20
N ALA A 19 41.17 15.05 -37.10
CA ALA A 19 39.81 15.51 -36.83
C ALA A 19 38.94 14.31 -36.40
N PRO A 20 38.11 14.43 -35.35
CA PRO A 20 37.17 13.38 -35.01
C PRO A 20 36.08 13.30 -36.07
N VAL A 21 35.98 12.11 -36.68
CA VAL A 21 34.87 11.69 -37.54
C VAL A 21 33.57 11.94 -36.77
N ALA A 22 32.65 12.69 -37.37
CA ALA A 22 31.33 12.96 -36.83
C ALA A 22 30.62 11.63 -36.57
N ARG A 23 30.61 11.20 -35.31
CA ARG A 23 29.73 10.13 -34.84
C ARG A 23 28.35 10.74 -34.78
N THR A 24 27.58 10.56 -35.85
CA THR A 24 26.12 10.66 -35.81
C THR A 24 25.66 9.80 -34.64
N LEU A 25 25.34 10.43 -33.51
CA LEU A 25 24.56 9.78 -32.47
C LEU A 25 23.22 9.50 -33.12
N CYS A 26 23.02 8.25 -33.51
CA CYS A 26 21.68 7.70 -33.60
C CYS A 26 21.03 7.99 -32.24
N LEU A 27 20.16 9.00 -32.20
CA LEU A 27 19.23 9.19 -31.10
C LEU A 27 18.43 7.90 -31.01
N ARG A 28 18.86 7.01 -30.12
CA ARG A 28 17.98 5.97 -29.63
C ARG A 28 16.85 6.72 -28.95
N HIS A 29 15.74 6.82 -29.65
CA HIS A 29 14.49 7.27 -29.08
C HIS A 29 14.16 6.24 -28.01
N ASP A 30 14.40 6.58 -26.75
CA ASP A 30 14.05 5.77 -25.60
C ASP A 30 12.54 5.92 -25.41
N PRO A 31 11.71 4.93 -25.79
CA PRO A 31 10.27 5.02 -25.65
C PRO A 31 9.94 4.66 -24.19
N GLY A 32 10.34 5.54 -23.29
CA GLY A 32 10.33 5.24 -21.85
C GLY A 32 10.42 6.45 -20.93
N ARG A 33 10.44 7.69 -21.43
CA ARG A 33 10.40 8.87 -20.55
C ARG A 33 8.97 9.34 -20.28
N MET A 34 8.17 8.43 -19.72
CA MET A 34 6.99 8.79 -18.94
C MET A 34 7.22 8.27 -17.54
N LEU A 35 7.39 9.21 -16.61
CA LEU A 35 6.98 9.22 -15.20
C LEU A 35 7.79 10.35 -14.56
N SER A 36 7.30 11.59 -14.71
CA SER A 36 7.64 12.62 -13.72
C SER A 36 7.22 12.04 -12.36
N ASP A 37 8.12 11.94 -11.39
CA ASP A 37 7.83 11.42 -10.06
C ASP A 37 6.58 12.09 -9.46
N TRP A 38 5.44 11.41 -9.54
CA TRP A 38 4.15 11.82 -8.98
C TRP A 38 4.05 11.48 -7.47
N GLU A 39 5.17 11.24 -6.80
CA GLU A 39 5.21 10.89 -5.37
C GLU A 39 5.04 12.15 -4.49
N ILE A 40 3.82 12.70 -4.46
CA ILE A 40 3.44 13.77 -3.54
C ILE A 40 3.07 13.12 -2.20
N LYS A 41 3.80 13.47 -1.14
CA LYS A 41 3.57 12.96 0.22
C LYS A 41 2.13 13.22 0.70
N ALA A 42 1.65 12.34 1.57
CA ALA A 42 0.41 12.56 2.32
C ALA A 42 0.51 13.84 3.17
N ARG A 43 -0.66 14.36 3.57
CA ARG A 43 -0.77 15.55 4.43
C ARG A 43 0.02 15.33 5.73
N ALA A 44 0.85 16.28 6.11
CA ALA A 44 1.56 16.25 7.37
C ALA A 44 0.61 16.51 8.55
N HIS A 45 0.95 15.97 9.72
CA HIS A 45 0.24 16.20 10.98
C HIS A 45 0.82 17.36 11.80
N ARG A 46 1.94 17.93 11.33
CA ARG A 46 2.68 19.04 11.98
C ARG A 46 3.02 20.11 10.95
N CYS A 47 3.09 21.34 11.42
CA CYS A 47 3.52 22.48 10.62
C CYS A 47 4.99 22.35 10.23
N SER A 48 5.30 22.40 8.94
CA SER A 48 6.68 22.27 8.42
C SER A 48 7.60 23.43 8.84
N ARG A 49 7.06 24.48 9.47
CA ARG A 49 7.80 25.70 9.86
C ARG A 49 7.91 25.89 11.36
N THR A 50 6.90 25.49 12.12
CA THR A 50 6.87 25.61 13.59
C THR A 50 7.00 24.27 14.30
N ASP A 51 6.87 23.15 13.58
CA ASP A 51 6.83 21.77 14.09
C ASP A 51 5.67 21.47 15.08
N GLU A 52 4.76 22.43 15.23
CA GLU A 52 3.56 22.28 16.06
C GLU A 52 2.54 21.36 15.37
N PRO A 53 1.87 20.48 16.13
CA PRO A 53 0.81 19.64 15.58
C PRO A 53 -0.39 20.49 15.13
N PHE A 54 -1.07 20.05 14.07
CA PHE A 54 -2.31 20.68 13.65
C PHE A 54 -3.47 20.26 14.55
N GLU A 55 -4.27 21.24 14.97
CA GLU A 55 -5.53 20.99 15.67
C GLU A 55 -6.61 20.56 14.67
N ASP A 56 -7.52 19.69 15.12
CA ASP A 56 -8.64 19.25 14.30
C ASP A 56 -9.52 20.44 13.87
N GLY A 57 -9.90 20.50 12.60
CA GLY A 57 -10.63 21.61 11.99
C GLY A 57 -9.78 22.85 11.69
N ALA A 58 -8.50 22.91 12.11
CA ALA A 58 -7.69 24.10 11.91
C ALA A 58 -7.40 24.36 10.42
N PRO A 59 -7.37 25.64 10.00
CA PRO A 59 -6.97 26.00 8.64
C PRO A 59 -5.47 25.77 8.42
N ILE A 60 -5.14 24.97 7.40
CA ILE A 60 -3.77 24.69 6.97
C ILE A 60 -3.56 25.12 5.52
N TYR A 61 -2.33 25.50 5.21
CA TYR A 61 -1.89 25.79 3.85
C TYR A 61 -0.95 24.69 3.39
N THR A 62 -1.29 24.06 2.27
CA THR A 62 -0.39 23.12 1.60
C THR A 62 0.33 23.84 0.47
N LEU A 63 1.65 23.68 0.41
CA LEU A 63 2.52 24.25 -0.60
C LEU A 63 3.21 23.13 -1.37
N LEU A 64 3.28 23.28 -2.68
CA LEU A 64 4.10 22.44 -3.54
C LEU A 64 5.26 23.27 -4.07
N PHE A 65 6.49 22.82 -3.82
CA PHE A 65 7.70 23.35 -4.43
C PHE A 65 8.18 22.40 -5.51
N ARG A 66 8.68 22.96 -6.62
CA ARG A 66 9.28 22.16 -7.69
C ARG A 66 10.80 22.19 -7.54
N ASP A 67 11.39 21.05 -7.25
CA ASP A 67 12.84 20.87 -7.17
C ASP A 67 13.32 20.01 -8.34
N LYS A 68 13.91 20.66 -9.37
CA LYS A 68 14.44 20.07 -10.62
C LYS A 68 13.46 19.10 -11.32
N THR A 69 13.35 17.87 -10.82
CA THR A 69 12.53 16.77 -11.35
C THR A 69 11.40 16.30 -10.42
N ARG A 70 11.31 16.76 -9.17
CA ARG A 70 10.34 16.30 -8.16
C ARG A 70 9.49 17.42 -7.57
N PHE A 71 8.33 17.06 -7.03
CA PHE A 71 7.50 17.95 -6.21
C PHE A 71 7.72 17.67 -4.72
N VAL A 72 7.96 18.74 -3.95
CA VAL A 72 8.10 18.69 -2.50
C VAL A 72 6.88 19.35 -1.88
N ARG A 73 6.13 18.59 -1.09
CA ARG A 73 4.98 19.07 -0.33
C ARG A 73 5.41 19.57 1.05
N GLU A 74 4.97 20.75 1.42
CA GLU A 74 5.00 21.27 2.78
C GLU A 74 3.58 21.62 3.23
N ASP A 75 3.20 21.27 4.45
CA ASP A 75 1.98 21.76 5.08
C ASP A 75 2.35 22.70 6.24
N ILE A 76 1.73 23.87 6.29
CA ILE A 76 2.01 24.90 7.31
C ILE A 76 0.73 25.46 7.91
N SER A 77 0.81 25.97 9.13
CA SER A 77 -0.32 26.62 9.81
C SER A 77 -0.68 27.95 9.14
N GLU A 78 -1.92 28.41 9.33
CA GLU A 78 -2.33 29.74 8.86
C GLU A 78 -1.44 30.87 9.42
N ALA A 79 -0.98 30.74 10.67
CA ALA A 79 -0.04 31.68 11.28
C ALA A 79 1.31 31.71 10.55
N ALA A 80 1.86 30.54 10.20
CA ALA A 80 3.10 30.44 9.42
C ALA A 80 2.92 31.00 8.00
N TRP A 81 1.79 30.73 7.36
CA TRP A 81 1.47 31.25 6.03
C TRP A 81 1.45 32.78 5.99
N ARG A 82 0.78 33.44 6.95
CA ARG A 82 0.70 34.91 7.00
C ARG A 82 2.07 35.59 7.10
N ARG A 83 3.05 34.94 7.74
CA ARG A 83 4.43 35.45 7.89
C ARG A 83 5.28 35.23 6.65
N LEU A 84 5.03 34.14 5.92
CA LEU A 84 5.91 33.69 4.84
C LEU A 84 5.40 33.99 3.44
N LYS A 85 4.09 34.22 3.25
CA LYS A 85 3.45 34.36 1.93
C LYS A 85 4.13 35.34 0.98
N ASP A 86 4.76 36.38 1.51
CA ASP A 86 5.41 37.44 0.71
C ASP A 86 6.88 37.10 0.39
N THR A 87 7.46 36.11 1.09
CA THR A 87 8.85 35.65 0.94
C THR A 87 8.94 34.35 0.13
N ILE A 88 7.98 33.44 0.28
CA ILE A 88 8.00 32.13 -0.38
C ILE A 88 7.24 32.16 -1.70
N LYS A 89 7.78 31.49 -2.73
CA LYS A 89 7.14 31.33 -4.04
C LYS A 89 6.97 29.85 -4.36
N PRO A 90 5.89 29.21 -3.87
CA PRO A 90 5.59 27.83 -4.22
C PRO A 90 5.16 27.75 -5.70
N PHE A 91 5.28 26.55 -6.29
CA PHE A 91 4.71 26.25 -7.61
C PHE A 91 3.18 26.33 -7.58
N SER A 92 2.56 25.83 -6.51
CA SER A 92 1.14 25.99 -6.22
C SER A 92 0.88 25.92 -4.72
N PHE A 93 -0.23 26.52 -4.28
CA PHE A 93 -0.66 26.44 -2.89
C PHE A 93 -2.19 26.43 -2.80
N TRP A 94 -2.73 25.83 -1.74
CA TRP A 94 -4.16 25.86 -1.43
C TRP A 94 -4.40 25.84 0.09
N LYS A 95 -5.57 26.35 0.49
CA LYS A 95 -6.06 26.30 1.87
C LYS A 95 -6.98 25.10 2.06
N SER A 96 -6.83 24.35 3.14
CA SER A 96 -7.73 23.26 3.53
C SER A 96 -7.92 23.24 5.04
N GLN A 97 -8.87 22.46 5.54
CA GLN A 97 -9.03 22.19 6.97
C GLN A 97 -8.30 20.89 7.31
N TYR A 98 -7.55 20.90 8.40
CA TYR A 98 -6.96 19.69 8.95
C TYR A 98 -8.06 18.81 9.55
N GLN A 99 -7.98 17.52 9.25
CA GLN A 99 -8.82 16.49 9.86
C GLN A 99 -7.87 15.53 10.56
N ALA A 100 -7.99 15.44 11.89
CA ALA A 100 -7.24 14.49 12.68
C ALA A 100 -7.65 13.06 12.29
N PRO A 101 -6.71 12.11 12.20
CA PRO A 101 -7.07 10.71 12.06
C PRO A 101 -8.03 10.31 13.18
N ALA A 102 -9.11 9.60 12.83
CA ALA A 102 -10.02 9.07 13.84
C ALA A 102 -9.23 8.26 14.88
N ALA A 103 -9.55 8.47 16.16
CA ALA A 103 -8.94 7.70 17.24
C ALA A 103 -9.08 6.21 16.90
N LYS A 104 -7.96 5.48 16.94
CA LYS A 104 -7.98 4.03 16.71
C LYS A 104 -9.02 3.45 17.67
N PRO A 105 -10.08 2.78 17.17
CA PRO A 105 -11.09 2.22 18.05
C PRO A 105 -10.42 1.39 19.14
N PRO A 106 -10.88 1.47 20.41
CA PRO A 106 -10.39 0.59 21.45
C PRO A 106 -10.47 -0.84 20.92
N GLU A 107 -9.39 -1.60 21.10
CA GLU A 107 -9.25 -2.95 20.58
C GLU A 107 -10.42 -3.78 21.12
N ALA A 108 -11.47 -3.91 20.31
CA ALA A 108 -12.64 -4.66 20.67
C ALA A 108 -12.17 -6.08 21.00
N VAL A 109 -12.61 -6.59 22.14
CA VAL A 109 -12.62 -8.03 22.50
C VAL A 109 -12.71 -8.84 21.20
N PRO A 110 -11.82 -9.80 20.94
CA PRO A 110 -11.68 -10.37 19.60
C PRO A 110 -13.04 -10.97 19.20
N ARG A 111 -13.76 -10.20 18.39
CA ARG A 111 -14.82 -10.68 17.50
C ARG A 111 -14.27 -11.95 16.89
N GLU A 112 -15.08 -13.00 16.79
CA GLU A 112 -14.65 -14.24 16.15
C GLU A 112 -13.89 -13.87 14.88
N SER A 113 -12.58 -14.13 14.90
CA SER A 113 -11.72 -13.68 13.83
C SER A 113 -12.12 -14.45 12.58
N ALA A 114 -11.88 -13.91 11.39
CA ALA A 114 -12.12 -14.66 10.15
C ALA A 114 -11.44 -16.05 10.17
N GLU A 115 -10.34 -16.19 10.92
CA GLU A 115 -9.67 -17.44 11.21
C GLU A 115 -10.48 -18.36 12.15
N SER A 116 -11.02 -17.83 13.25
CA SER A 116 -11.91 -18.57 14.16
C SER A 116 -13.14 -19.11 13.43
N LEU A 117 -13.72 -18.31 12.53
CA LEU A 117 -14.84 -18.75 11.69
C LEU A 117 -14.41 -19.82 10.69
N LEU A 118 -13.26 -19.65 10.03
CA LEU A 118 -12.71 -20.64 9.10
C LEU A 118 -12.43 -21.99 9.78
N ARG A 119 -12.07 -21.99 11.07
CA ARG A 119 -11.87 -23.22 11.87
C ARG A 119 -13.18 -23.94 12.20
N ARG A 120 -14.27 -23.21 12.43
CA ARG A 120 -15.57 -23.79 12.80
C ARG A 120 -16.33 -24.34 11.60
N LEU A 121 -16.25 -23.68 10.45
CA LEU A 121 -17.04 -24.05 9.27
C LEU A 121 -16.84 -25.51 8.79
N PRO A 122 -15.62 -26.10 8.81
CA PRO A 122 -15.39 -27.53 8.50
C PRO A 122 -16.23 -28.50 9.33
N ASP A 123 -16.35 -28.24 10.62
CA ASP A 123 -17.04 -29.13 11.58
C ASP A 123 -18.57 -29.11 11.42
N GLU A 124 -19.12 -28.13 10.69
CA GLU A 124 -20.58 -27.95 10.52
C GLU A 124 -21.17 -28.80 9.37
N ASP A 125 -20.40 -29.67 8.69
CA ASP A 125 -20.85 -30.65 7.66
C ASP A 125 -21.87 -30.13 6.63
N ASN A 126 -21.82 -28.82 6.34
CA ASN A 126 -22.75 -28.16 5.44
C ASN A 126 -22.06 -27.83 4.10
N THR A 127 -22.48 -28.52 3.04
CA THR A 127 -22.04 -28.31 1.65
C THR A 127 -22.25 -26.88 1.17
N GLY A 128 -23.15 -26.12 1.80
CA GLY A 128 -23.36 -24.70 1.50
C GLY A 128 -22.17 -23.80 1.85
N THR A 129 -21.28 -24.22 2.76
CA THR A 129 -20.22 -23.34 3.29
C THR A 129 -18.94 -23.28 2.45
N VAL A 130 -18.87 -24.03 1.34
CA VAL A 130 -17.67 -24.09 0.47
C VAL A 130 -17.28 -22.71 -0.03
N ASN A 131 -18.27 -21.91 -0.47
CA ASN A 131 -18.06 -20.55 -0.96
C ASN A 131 -17.50 -19.64 0.15
N ALA A 132 -18.09 -19.73 1.34
CA ALA A 132 -17.66 -18.94 2.48
C ALA A 132 -16.22 -19.30 2.92
N ARG A 133 -15.88 -20.60 3.00
CA ARG A 133 -14.53 -21.08 3.33
C ARG A 133 -13.49 -20.57 2.31
N TYR A 134 -13.83 -20.62 1.02
CA TYR A 134 -12.97 -20.10 -0.05
C TYR A 134 -12.69 -18.60 0.08
N VAL A 135 -13.75 -17.79 0.25
CA VAL A 135 -13.60 -16.33 0.40
C VAL A 135 -12.83 -15.98 1.67
N LEU A 136 -13.10 -16.66 2.80
CA LEU A 136 -12.38 -16.46 4.05
C LEU A 136 -10.88 -16.76 3.89
N ALA A 137 -10.51 -17.84 3.19
CA ALA A 137 -9.13 -18.17 2.91
C ALA A 137 -8.42 -17.05 2.12
N ILE A 138 -9.03 -16.55 1.04
CA ILE A 138 -8.50 -15.43 0.24
C ILE A 138 -8.37 -14.15 1.08
N MET A 139 -9.36 -13.86 1.92
CA MET A 139 -9.32 -12.71 2.82
C MET A 139 -8.13 -12.79 3.79
N LEU A 140 -7.87 -13.97 4.35
CA LEU A 140 -6.76 -14.22 5.28
C LEU A 140 -5.40 -14.22 4.58
N GLU A 141 -5.33 -14.70 3.33
CA GLU A 141 -4.14 -14.63 2.48
C GLU A 141 -3.72 -13.18 2.23
N ARG A 142 -4.67 -12.31 1.83
CA ARG A 142 -4.39 -10.87 1.61
C ARG A 142 -3.91 -10.17 2.89
N LYS A 143 -4.33 -10.66 4.06
CA LYS A 143 -3.86 -10.18 5.37
C LYS A 143 -2.52 -10.81 5.81
N ARG A 144 -1.93 -11.70 5.01
CA ARG A 144 -0.70 -12.47 5.29
C ARG A 144 -0.80 -13.33 6.56
N ILE A 145 -2.00 -13.80 6.88
CA ILE A 145 -2.25 -14.71 8.00
C ILE A 145 -2.11 -16.16 7.52
N LEU A 146 -2.67 -16.46 6.35
CA LEU A 146 -2.46 -17.71 5.63
C LEU A 146 -1.51 -17.51 4.46
N ARG A 147 -0.78 -18.57 4.11
CA ARG A 147 0.05 -18.65 2.91
C ARG A 147 -0.37 -19.88 2.12
N GLN A 148 -0.71 -19.73 0.84
CA GLN A 148 -0.95 -20.88 -0.03
C GLN A 148 0.38 -21.59 -0.28
N VAL A 149 0.44 -22.89 -0.02
CA VAL A 149 1.66 -23.70 -0.14
C VAL A 149 1.59 -24.72 -1.27
N ASP A 150 0.38 -25.17 -1.64
CA ASP A 150 0.18 -26.16 -2.69
C ASP A 150 -1.22 -26.03 -3.32
N VAL A 151 -1.39 -26.58 -4.51
CA VAL A 151 -2.69 -26.72 -5.21
C VAL A 151 -2.78 -28.14 -5.76
N ARG A 152 -3.84 -28.85 -5.39
CA ARG A 152 -4.14 -30.17 -5.92
C ARG A 152 -5.33 -30.08 -6.85
N GLU A 153 -5.12 -30.47 -8.10
CA GLU A 153 -6.16 -30.47 -9.12
C GLU A 153 -6.49 -31.92 -9.51
N SER A 154 -7.78 -32.23 -9.51
CA SER A 154 -8.37 -33.42 -10.09
C SER A 154 -9.33 -33.00 -11.21
N ALA A 155 -9.84 -33.95 -11.98
CA ALA A 155 -10.72 -33.66 -13.13
C ALA A 155 -11.93 -32.78 -12.75
N ASP A 156 -12.51 -33.04 -11.57
CA ASP A 156 -13.74 -32.37 -11.12
C ASP A 156 -13.52 -31.36 -9.97
N GLU A 157 -12.38 -31.41 -9.27
CA GLU A 157 -12.16 -30.63 -8.05
C GLU A 157 -10.78 -29.98 -8.00
N ARG A 158 -10.72 -28.78 -7.42
CA ARG A 158 -9.48 -28.05 -7.14
C ARG A 158 -9.40 -27.75 -5.66
N ILE A 159 -8.36 -28.25 -5.00
CA ILE A 159 -8.10 -28.10 -3.57
C ILE A 159 -6.90 -27.19 -3.38
N LEU A 160 -7.09 -26.13 -2.60
CA LEU A 160 -6.03 -25.21 -2.17
C LEU A 160 -5.53 -25.64 -0.79
N VAL A 161 -4.21 -25.74 -0.66
CA VAL A 161 -3.55 -26.05 0.61
C VAL A 161 -2.96 -24.76 1.16
N TYR A 162 -3.48 -24.32 2.30
CA TYR A 162 -2.99 -23.14 3.01
C TYR A 162 -2.28 -23.54 4.29
N GLU A 163 -1.24 -22.78 4.65
CA GLU A 163 -0.54 -22.90 5.92
C GLU A 163 -0.68 -21.58 6.70
N HIS A 164 -1.00 -21.66 7.99
CA HIS A 164 -1.01 -20.50 8.87
C HIS A 164 0.42 -20.07 9.20
N VAL A 165 0.77 -18.82 8.86
CA VAL A 165 2.16 -18.33 8.85
C VAL A 165 2.84 -18.40 10.23
N LYS A 166 2.07 -18.30 11.32
CA LYS A 166 2.63 -18.33 12.68
C LYS A 166 2.61 -19.70 13.34
N THR A 167 1.60 -20.54 13.03
CA THR A 167 1.38 -21.81 13.75
C THR A 167 1.77 -23.04 12.93
N GLY A 168 1.93 -22.90 11.61
CA GLY A 168 2.21 -24.01 10.70
C GLY A 168 1.00 -24.90 10.42
N GLU A 169 -0.19 -24.51 10.85
CA GLU A 169 -1.41 -25.30 10.68
C GLU A 169 -1.89 -25.29 9.23
N VAL A 170 -2.37 -26.44 8.77
CA VAL A 170 -2.75 -26.64 7.37
C VAL A 170 -4.27 -26.64 7.22
N PHE A 171 -4.77 -25.86 6.26
CA PHE A 171 -6.16 -25.80 5.84
C PHE A 171 -6.31 -26.33 4.42
N LEU A 172 -7.28 -27.23 4.19
CA LEU A 172 -7.65 -27.72 2.87
C LEU A 172 -8.97 -27.07 2.46
N ILE A 173 -8.93 -26.28 1.39
CA ILE A 173 -10.07 -25.47 0.95
C ILE A 173 -10.41 -25.84 -0.49
N LEU A 174 -11.66 -26.25 -0.73
CA LEU A 174 -12.16 -26.47 -2.08
C LEU A 174 -12.35 -25.12 -2.78
N ASP A 175 -11.93 -25.04 -4.04
CA ASP A 175 -12.18 -23.91 -4.93
C ASP A 175 -13.50 -24.15 -5.69
N PRO A 176 -14.58 -23.41 -5.37
CA PRO A 176 -15.88 -23.57 -6.02
C PRO A 176 -15.92 -22.98 -7.44
N ARG A 177 -14.79 -22.44 -7.95
CA ARG A 177 -14.68 -21.82 -9.29
C ARG A 177 -15.74 -20.73 -9.53
N LEU A 178 -15.85 -19.80 -8.57
CA LEU A 178 -16.82 -18.71 -8.62
C LEU A 178 -16.70 -17.91 -9.93
N ASN A 179 -17.83 -17.68 -10.59
CA ASN A 179 -17.91 -16.76 -11.72
C ASN A 179 -18.42 -15.38 -11.26
N LEU A 180 -18.37 -14.38 -12.15
CA LEU A 180 -18.78 -13.01 -11.81
C LEU A 180 -20.28 -12.87 -11.45
N ALA A 181 -21.15 -13.77 -11.92
CA ALA A 181 -22.55 -13.79 -11.56
C ALA A 181 -22.80 -14.31 -10.13
N ASP A 182 -21.84 -15.06 -9.56
CA ASP A 182 -21.93 -15.64 -8.22
C ASP A 182 -21.46 -14.69 -7.12
N VAL A 183 -20.97 -13.49 -7.47
CA VAL A 183 -20.36 -12.55 -6.50
C VAL A 183 -21.39 -12.04 -5.48
N GLU A 184 -22.55 -11.57 -5.95
CA GLU A 184 -23.57 -10.96 -5.07
C GLU A 184 -24.15 -11.97 -4.05
N PRO A 185 -24.54 -13.20 -4.45
CA PRO A 185 -25.04 -14.21 -3.52
C PRO A 185 -23.97 -14.63 -2.49
N VAL A 186 -22.73 -14.84 -2.93
CA VAL A 186 -21.62 -15.25 -2.05
C VAL A 186 -21.26 -14.14 -1.07
N GLN A 187 -21.26 -12.87 -1.49
CA GLN A 187 -21.06 -11.75 -0.57
C GLN A 187 -22.13 -11.68 0.50
N GLN A 188 -23.41 -11.89 0.15
CA GLN A 188 -24.49 -11.93 1.12
C GLN A 188 -24.36 -13.10 2.09
N GLU A 189 -23.97 -14.28 1.61
CA GLU A 189 -23.74 -15.47 2.43
C GLU A 189 -22.61 -15.23 3.45
N VAL A 190 -21.45 -14.74 2.99
CA VAL A 190 -20.31 -14.43 3.83
C VAL A 190 -20.65 -13.33 4.85
N TYR A 191 -21.37 -12.29 4.43
CA TYR A 191 -21.82 -11.23 5.32
C TYR A 191 -22.77 -11.76 6.39
N ARG A 192 -23.69 -12.68 6.04
CA ARG A 192 -24.58 -13.32 7.02
C ARG A 192 -23.79 -14.18 8.00
N LEU A 193 -22.84 -15.00 7.56
CA LEU A 193 -22.03 -15.84 8.46
C LEU A 193 -21.16 -15.00 9.41
N LEU A 194 -20.60 -13.90 8.91
CA LEU A 194 -19.84 -12.94 9.72
C LEU A 194 -20.70 -12.14 10.70
N ASN A 195 -22.04 -12.09 10.51
CA ASN A 195 -22.96 -11.34 11.36
C ASN A 195 -23.87 -12.22 12.24
N ALA A 196 -24.17 -13.45 11.84
CA ALA A 196 -24.90 -14.42 12.66
C ALA A 196 -24.08 -14.82 13.90
N THR A 197 -22.76 -14.85 13.75
CA THR A 197 -21.79 -14.93 14.85
C THR A 197 -21.79 -13.71 15.79
N ASN A 198 -22.39 -12.60 15.37
CA ASN A 198 -22.53 -11.38 16.18
C ASN A 198 -23.92 -11.28 16.87
N GLY A 199 -24.76 -12.32 16.80
CA GLY A 199 -26.21 -12.16 16.84
C GLY A 199 -27.03 -12.89 17.92
N GLU A 200 -26.45 -13.56 18.92
CA GLU A 200 -27.24 -14.16 20.00
C GLU A 200 -27.24 -13.32 21.29
N ARG A 201 -27.68 -12.07 21.16
CA ARG A 201 -28.69 -11.41 22.00
C ARG A 201 -28.94 -10.00 21.47
N VAL A 202 -29.84 -9.89 20.50
CA VAL A 202 -30.71 -8.72 20.44
C VAL A 202 -32.11 -9.25 20.63
N GLU A 203 -32.49 -9.38 21.90
CA GLU A 203 -33.90 -9.49 22.25
C GLU A 203 -34.52 -8.14 21.88
N CYS A 204 -35.03 -8.05 20.65
CA CYS A 204 -35.96 -7.00 20.29
C CYS A 204 -37.22 -7.25 21.12
N ARG A 205 -37.22 -6.75 22.35
CA ARG A 205 -38.43 -6.57 23.14
C ARG A 205 -39.31 -5.63 22.32
N VAL A 206 -40.29 -6.21 21.62
CA VAL A 206 -41.46 -5.46 21.16
C VAL A 206 -42.11 -4.83 22.38
N PRO A 207 -42.22 -3.50 22.49
CA PRO A 207 -43.11 -2.91 23.47
C PRO A 207 -44.52 -3.32 23.05
N GLY A 208 -45.17 -4.10 23.90
CA GLY A 208 -46.60 -4.35 23.81
C GLY A 208 -47.35 -3.03 23.97
N VAL A 209 -48.18 -2.76 22.96
CA VAL A 209 -49.52 -2.16 22.99
C VAL A 209 -49.98 -1.56 24.33
N GLU A 210 -50.30 -0.26 24.30
CA GLU A 210 -51.65 0.26 24.61
C GLU A 210 -52.11 1.20 23.50
#